data_AF-A0AAU8A774-F1
#
_entry.id   AF-A0AAU8A774-F1
#
_cell.length_a   1.000
_cell.length_b   1.000
_cell.length_c   1.000
_cell.angle_alpha   90.00
_cell.angle_beta   90.00
_cell.angle_gamma   90.00
#
_symmetry.space_group_name_H-M   'P 1'
#
loop_
_entity.id
_entity.type
_entity.pdbx_description
1 polymer ?
#
loop_
_entity_poly.entity_id
_entity_poly.type
_entity_poly.pdbx_seq_one_letter_code
_entity_poly.pdbx_strand_id
1 'polypeptide(L)'
;MKKVFVLICSIVLAGSIAVGCASSSPELAAVQSQLNEIAGELDSLKQGNTEAAQSSQSPAAEPAPTASAAPAQTAESGSKTVGEYGISGFETRVSELTAKMGTATLQDIGTIKQEMNQLERDMDAAEDQAEWDFRQGALSRTDYKEVERQIEHLEDELDYAEESMEYRLGYDD
;
A
#
# COMPACT_ATOMS: atom_id res chain seq x y z
N MET A 1 -18.82 -34.62 -38.33
CA MET A 1 -17.63 -35.50 -38.33
C MET A 1 -16.44 -34.76 -38.93
N LYS A 2 -15.25 -34.92 -38.30
CA LYS A 2 -13.87 -34.48 -38.64
C LYS A 2 -13.30 -33.66 -37.46
N LYS A 3 -12.95 -34.33 -36.36
CA LYS A 3 -11.63 -34.93 -36.02
C LYS A 3 -10.53 -33.89 -35.86
N VAL A 4 -10.24 -33.60 -34.58
CA VAL A 4 -9.02 -33.02 -34.03
C VAL A 4 -7.81 -33.85 -34.47
N PHE A 5 -6.69 -33.21 -34.81
CA PHE A 5 -5.36 -33.75 -34.51
C PHE A 5 -4.32 -32.61 -34.34
N VAL A 6 -3.67 -32.70 -33.19
CA VAL A 6 -2.51 -31.96 -32.66
C VAL A 6 -1.27 -32.25 -33.53
N LEU A 7 -0.21 -31.40 -33.45
CA LEU A 7 1.18 -31.82 -33.09
C LEU A 7 2.35 -31.14 -33.88
N ILE A 8 3.19 -30.42 -33.11
CA ILE A 8 4.68 -30.28 -33.09
C ILE A 8 5.45 -29.22 -33.94
N CYS A 9 6.09 -28.34 -33.15
CA CYS A 9 7.43 -27.72 -33.16
C CYS A 9 8.34 -27.78 -34.40
N SER A 10 9.08 -26.69 -34.63
CA SER A 10 10.52 -26.58 -34.22
C SER A 10 11.23 -25.43 -34.94
N ILE A 11 11.42 -24.27 -34.33
CA ILE A 11 12.51 -23.32 -34.62
C ILE A 11 12.66 -22.51 -33.30
N VAL A 12 13.80 -22.33 -32.63
CA VAL A 12 15.04 -21.68 -33.05
C VAL A 12 16.11 -21.95 -31.98
N LEU A 13 17.20 -22.60 -32.44
CA LEU A 13 18.61 -22.22 -32.25
C LEU A 13 19.21 -22.10 -30.82
N ALA A 14 20.16 -23.01 -30.55
CA ALA A 14 21.17 -22.92 -29.50
C ALA A 14 22.25 -21.88 -29.84
N GLY A 15 22.81 -21.21 -28.83
CA GLY A 15 24.01 -20.37 -28.93
C GLY A 15 24.44 -19.83 -27.57
N SER A 16 25.56 -20.34 -27.07
CA SER A 16 26.07 -20.17 -25.70
C SER A 16 27.06 -19.00 -25.55
N ILE A 17 27.23 -18.56 -24.28
CA ILE A 17 28.40 -17.90 -23.63
C ILE A 17 28.78 -16.45 -24.04
N ALA A 18 28.70 -15.54 -23.07
CA ALA A 18 29.75 -14.53 -22.80
C ALA A 18 29.54 -13.89 -21.41
N VAL A 19 30.41 -14.23 -20.45
CA VAL A 19 30.76 -13.37 -19.31
C VAL A 19 31.83 -12.41 -19.80
N GLY A 20 31.66 -11.09 -19.62
CA GLY A 20 32.78 -10.14 -19.71
C GLY A 20 32.46 -8.76 -20.31
N CYS A 21 32.30 -7.79 -19.41
CA CYS A 21 32.63 -6.35 -19.48
C CYS A 21 32.44 -5.56 -20.79
N ALA A 22 31.56 -4.56 -20.73
CA ALA A 22 31.89 -3.13 -20.86
C ALA A 22 30.68 -2.37 -21.41
N SER A 23 29.90 -1.75 -20.54
CA SER A 23 28.97 -0.71 -20.92
C SER A 23 29.00 0.35 -19.84
N SER A 24 29.89 1.31 -20.03
CA SER A 24 29.93 2.59 -19.32
C SER A 24 28.61 3.31 -19.56
N SER A 25 27.65 3.06 -18.68
CA SER A 25 26.36 3.73 -18.68
C SER A 25 26.47 4.97 -17.76
N PRO A 26 26.17 6.19 -18.25
CA PRO A 26 26.19 7.40 -17.43
C PRO A 26 25.18 7.34 -16.26
N GLU A 27 24.23 6.42 -16.34
CA GLU A 27 23.22 6.16 -15.31
C GLU A 27 23.82 5.54 -14.03
N LEU A 28 24.84 4.67 -14.14
CA LEU A 28 25.46 4.03 -12.98
C LEU A 28 26.33 5.02 -12.19
N ALA A 29 26.97 5.97 -12.89
CA ALA A 29 27.69 7.08 -12.26
C ALA A 29 26.74 8.04 -11.53
N ALA A 30 25.54 8.29 -12.10
CA ALA A 30 24.52 9.10 -11.47
C ALA A 30 23.96 8.44 -10.19
N VAL A 31 23.72 7.11 -10.22
CA VAL A 31 23.28 6.35 -9.05
C VAL A 31 24.37 6.28 -7.96
N GLN A 32 25.64 6.14 -8.33
CA GLN A 32 26.77 6.17 -7.38
C GLN A 32 26.93 7.58 -6.75
N SER A 33 26.69 8.64 -7.51
CA SER A 33 26.73 10.02 -6.99
C SER A 33 25.62 10.26 -5.97
N GLN A 34 24.40 9.78 -6.23
CA GLN A 34 23.27 9.90 -5.30
C GLN A 34 23.53 9.16 -3.97
N LEU A 35 24.19 8.01 -4.01
CA LEU A 35 24.59 7.26 -2.79
C LEU A 35 25.58 8.04 -1.90
N ASN A 36 26.52 8.76 -2.50
CA ASN A 36 27.51 9.54 -1.74
C ASN A 36 26.90 10.82 -1.12
N GLU A 37 25.90 11.41 -1.77
CA GLU A 37 25.17 12.58 -1.26
C GLU A 37 24.32 12.20 -0.04
N ILE A 38 23.56 11.10 -0.14
CA ILE A 38 22.74 10.57 0.96
C ILE A 38 23.61 10.16 2.16
N ALA A 39 24.80 9.59 1.93
CA ALA A 39 25.73 9.24 3.00
C ALA A 39 26.30 10.47 3.74
N GLY A 40 26.51 11.58 3.02
CA GLY A 40 26.99 12.83 3.61
C GLY A 40 25.94 13.55 4.47
N GLU A 41 24.67 13.49 4.08
CA GLU A 41 23.57 14.06 4.86
C GLU A 41 23.35 13.30 6.18
N LEU A 42 23.55 11.97 6.19
CA LEU A 42 23.44 11.16 7.41
C LEU A 42 24.55 11.45 8.43
N ASP A 43 25.78 11.74 7.98
CA ASP A 43 26.88 12.10 8.89
C ASP A 43 26.68 13.50 9.50
N SER A 44 26.16 14.44 8.70
CA SER A 44 25.83 15.81 9.14
C SER A 44 24.70 15.84 10.17
N LEU A 45 23.68 14.99 10.00
CA LEU A 45 22.54 14.90 10.93
C LEU A 45 22.93 14.23 12.27
N LYS A 46 23.92 13.32 12.25
CA LYS A 46 24.44 12.65 13.44
C LYS A 46 25.40 13.54 14.25
N GLN A 47 26.18 14.40 13.59
CA GLN A 47 27.06 15.37 14.25
C GLN A 47 26.27 16.54 14.87
N GLY A 48 25.15 16.97 14.27
CA GLY A 48 24.32 18.06 14.80
C GLY A 48 23.57 17.76 16.10
N ASN A 49 23.48 16.50 16.53
CA ASN A 49 22.70 16.09 17.71
C ASN A 49 23.57 15.62 18.91
N THR A 50 24.89 15.86 18.87
CA THR A 50 25.83 15.40 19.92
C THR A 50 26.64 16.55 20.55
N GLU A 51 26.01 17.71 20.78
CA GLU A 51 26.59 18.77 21.62
C GLU A 51 25.51 19.39 22.52
N ALA A 52 25.08 18.62 23.52
CA ALA A 52 24.58 19.17 24.77
C ALA A 52 24.71 18.13 25.89
N ALA A 53 25.31 18.58 27.00
CA ALA A 53 25.30 17.99 28.34
C ALA A 53 26.41 16.97 28.70
N GLN A 54 27.54 17.52 29.18
CA GLN A 54 28.15 17.06 30.42
C GLN A 54 28.59 18.26 31.28
N SER A 55 28.02 18.42 32.47
CA SER A 55 28.74 18.12 33.73
C SER A 55 28.08 18.73 34.98
N SER A 56 27.95 17.89 36.02
CA SER A 56 28.12 18.17 37.47
C SER A 56 26.93 17.88 38.40
N GLN A 57 27.00 16.68 38.99
CA GLN A 57 26.75 16.25 40.39
C GLN A 57 25.64 16.83 41.30
N SER A 58 24.92 15.86 41.87
CA SER A 58 23.96 15.81 43.02
C SER A 58 24.59 16.28 44.36
N PRO A 59 23.81 16.64 45.44
CA PRO A 59 22.94 15.70 46.17
C PRO A 59 21.56 16.21 46.68
N ALA A 60 20.57 15.32 46.57
CA ALA A 60 19.46 14.99 47.49
C ALA A 60 18.64 16.08 48.24
N ALA A 61 17.34 16.16 47.92
CA ALA A 61 16.21 16.11 48.88
C ALA A 61 14.85 16.09 48.14
N GLU A 62 13.96 15.17 48.52
CA GLU A 62 12.51 15.12 48.22
C GLU A 62 11.74 15.37 49.56
N PRO A 63 10.41 15.61 49.62
CA PRO A 63 9.42 15.56 48.54
C PRO A 63 8.33 16.68 48.52
N ALA A 64 7.43 16.53 47.54
CA ALA A 64 5.99 16.86 47.54
C ALA A 64 5.53 18.07 46.65
N PRO A 65 4.27 18.07 46.15
CA PRO A 65 3.98 17.89 44.73
C PRO A 65 3.16 19.05 44.13
N THR A 66 3.20 19.22 42.80
CA THR A 66 2.09 19.61 41.90
C THR A 66 2.63 20.30 40.66
N ALA A 67 2.58 19.59 39.53
CA ALA A 67 2.09 20.13 38.25
C ALA A 67 1.89 18.92 37.34
N SER A 68 0.65 18.50 37.20
CA SER A 68 0.24 17.63 36.11
C SER A 68 0.47 18.41 34.82
N ALA A 69 1.63 18.20 34.20
CA ALA A 69 1.82 18.56 32.81
C ALA A 69 0.85 17.67 32.02
N ALA A 70 -0.15 18.31 31.40
CA ALA A 70 -0.98 17.68 30.40
C ALA A 70 -0.06 16.94 29.41
N PRO A 71 -0.40 15.71 28.97
CA PRO A 71 0.40 15.04 27.95
C PRO A 71 0.43 15.98 26.76
N ALA A 72 1.63 16.41 26.38
CA ALA A 72 1.85 17.07 25.11
C ALA A 72 1.22 16.15 24.07
N GLN A 73 0.17 16.63 23.41
CA GLN A 73 -0.34 15.98 22.22
C GLN A 73 0.81 15.99 21.23
N THR A 74 1.52 14.87 21.14
CA THR A 74 2.48 14.64 20.07
C THR A 74 1.68 14.86 18.79
N ALA A 75 1.98 15.94 18.08
CA ALA A 75 1.43 16.15 16.76
C ALA A 75 1.80 14.91 15.94
N GLU A 76 0.79 14.12 15.56
CA GLU A 76 0.99 13.03 14.62
C GLU A 76 1.41 13.65 13.29
N SER A 77 2.71 13.71 13.05
CA SER A 77 3.26 14.19 11.80
C SER A 77 3.53 12.96 10.93
N GLY A 78 2.50 12.49 10.22
CA GLY A 78 2.67 11.56 9.12
C GLY A 78 3.19 12.29 7.88
N SER A 79 4.07 11.65 7.11
CA SER A 79 4.50 12.16 5.80
C SER A 79 3.52 11.82 4.68
N LYS A 80 2.67 10.80 4.89
CA LYS A 80 1.65 10.33 3.96
C LYS A 80 0.26 10.78 4.37
N THR A 81 -0.66 10.75 3.40
CA THR A 81 -2.08 11.12 3.56
C THR A 81 -3.01 10.05 2.97
N VAL A 82 -4.29 10.07 3.37
CA VAL A 82 -5.34 9.13 2.91
C VAL A 82 -5.40 8.98 1.39
N GLY A 83 -5.19 10.08 0.64
CA GLY A 83 -5.28 10.07 -0.82
C GLY A 83 -4.25 9.19 -1.54
N GLU A 84 -3.20 8.76 -0.85
CA GLU A 84 -2.14 7.91 -1.41
C GLU A 84 -2.52 6.42 -1.48
N TYR A 85 -3.62 6.02 -0.85
CA TYR A 85 -4.09 4.62 -0.80
C TYR A 85 -5.12 4.29 -1.87
N GLY A 86 -5.29 5.16 -2.88
CA GLY A 86 -6.08 4.84 -4.08
C GLY A 86 -7.60 4.88 -3.88
N ILE A 87 -8.11 5.41 -2.76
CA ILE A 87 -9.55 5.36 -2.42
C ILE A 87 -10.46 5.86 -3.55
N SER A 88 -10.17 7.02 -4.15
CA SER A 88 -10.96 7.54 -5.27
C SER A 88 -11.03 6.60 -6.49
N GLY A 89 -9.97 5.80 -6.69
CA GLY A 89 -9.94 4.77 -7.72
C GLY A 89 -10.83 3.58 -7.36
N PHE A 90 -10.86 3.19 -6.08
CA PHE A 90 -11.76 2.16 -5.58
C PHE A 90 -13.22 2.62 -5.67
N GLU A 91 -13.55 3.83 -5.21
CA GLU A 91 -14.89 4.43 -5.35
C GLU A 91 -15.41 4.36 -6.80
N THR A 92 -14.54 4.71 -7.76
CA THR A 92 -14.88 4.64 -9.19
C THR A 92 -15.18 3.20 -9.61
N ARG A 93 -14.33 2.24 -9.25
CA ARG A 93 -14.48 0.83 -9.63
C ARG A 93 -15.67 0.17 -8.95
N VAL A 94 -15.95 0.48 -7.68
CA VAL A 94 -17.14 0.02 -6.96
C VAL A 94 -18.40 0.54 -7.64
N SER A 95 -18.43 1.84 -7.99
CA SER A 95 -19.57 2.41 -8.71
C SER A 95 -19.81 1.75 -10.07
N GLU A 96 -18.75 1.49 -10.83
CA GLU A 96 -18.84 0.80 -12.13
C GLU A 96 -19.35 -0.63 -11.99
N LEU A 97 -18.81 -1.38 -11.01
CA LEU A 97 -19.17 -2.77 -10.79
C LEU A 97 -20.59 -2.91 -10.24
N THR A 98 -21.01 -2.01 -9.35
CA THR A 98 -22.40 -1.91 -8.85
C THR A 98 -23.38 -1.63 -9.99
N ALA A 99 -23.05 -0.72 -10.90
CA ALA A 99 -23.88 -0.45 -12.07
C ALA A 99 -23.99 -1.69 -12.99
N LYS A 100 -22.90 -2.42 -13.16
CA LYS A 100 -22.86 -3.68 -13.92
C LYS A 100 -23.74 -4.76 -13.26
N MET A 101 -23.62 -4.95 -11.95
CA MET A 101 -24.45 -5.86 -11.15
C MET A 101 -25.94 -5.55 -11.25
N GLY A 102 -26.32 -4.26 -11.27
CA GLY A 102 -27.71 -3.83 -11.42
C GLY A 102 -28.38 -4.25 -12.73
N THR A 103 -27.60 -4.53 -13.78
CA THR A 103 -28.11 -4.93 -15.11
C THR A 103 -27.68 -6.33 -15.53
N ALA A 104 -26.92 -7.03 -14.70
CA ALA A 104 -26.37 -8.35 -14.97
C ALA A 104 -27.43 -9.41 -15.25
N THR A 105 -27.05 -10.41 -16.04
CA THR A 105 -27.77 -11.67 -16.27
C THR A 105 -27.02 -12.84 -15.64
N LEU A 106 -27.64 -14.03 -15.58
CA LEU A 106 -26.98 -15.25 -15.08
C LEU A 106 -25.67 -15.59 -15.80
N GLN A 107 -25.51 -15.18 -17.06
CA GLN A 107 -24.28 -15.44 -17.82
C GLN A 107 -23.12 -14.55 -17.39
N ASP A 108 -23.42 -13.40 -16.76
CA ASP A 108 -22.42 -12.40 -16.38
C ASP A 108 -21.81 -12.67 -15.00
N ILE A 109 -22.48 -13.47 -14.15
CA ILE A 109 -22.13 -13.71 -12.74
C ILE A 109 -20.65 -14.10 -12.58
N GLY A 110 -20.18 -15.08 -13.35
CA GLY A 110 -18.81 -15.57 -13.21
C GLY A 110 -17.75 -14.49 -13.48
N THR A 111 -17.98 -13.63 -14.46
CA THR A 111 -17.07 -12.51 -14.76
C THR A 111 -17.18 -11.41 -13.71
N ILE A 112 -18.40 -11.09 -13.24
CA ILE A 112 -18.61 -10.09 -12.20
C ILE A 112 -17.95 -10.51 -10.89
N LYS A 113 -18.15 -11.75 -10.43
CA LYS A 113 -17.50 -12.26 -9.21
C LYS A 113 -15.98 -12.20 -9.33
N GLN A 114 -15.41 -12.50 -10.49
CA GLN A 114 -13.96 -12.38 -10.70
C GLN A 114 -13.46 -10.93 -10.58
N GLU A 115 -14.20 -9.98 -11.15
CA GLU A 115 -13.88 -8.56 -11.05
C GLU A 115 -14.00 -8.03 -9.62
N MET A 116 -15.04 -8.45 -8.88
CA MET A 116 -15.27 -8.12 -7.47
C MET A 116 -14.13 -8.62 -6.59
N ASN A 117 -13.84 -9.92 -6.68
CA ASN A 117 -12.73 -10.56 -5.98
C ASN A 117 -11.37 -9.90 -6.28
N GLN A 118 -11.19 -9.35 -7.49
CA GLN A 118 -9.96 -8.62 -7.80
C GLN A 118 -9.92 -7.24 -7.15
N LEU A 119 -11.06 -6.54 -7.13
CA LEU A 119 -11.17 -5.26 -6.46
C LEU A 119 -10.97 -5.38 -4.95
N GLU A 120 -11.59 -6.37 -4.29
CA GLU A 120 -11.37 -6.69 -2.87
C GLU A 120 -9.89 -6.94 -2.57
N ARG A 121 -9.22 -7.79 -3.35
CA ARG A 121 -7.76 -8.02 -3.18
C ARG A 121 -6.93 -6.75 -3.34
N ASP A 122 -7.34 -5.83 -4.21
CA ASP A 122 -6.65 -4.55 -4.38
C ASP A 122 -6.88 -3.63 -3.18
N MET A 123 -8.06 -3.68 -2.56
CA MET A 123 -8.43 -2.96 -1.35
C MET A 123 -7.70 -3.53 -0.11
N ASP A 124 -7.70 -4.85 0.07
CA ASP A 124 -6.90 -5.55 1.09
C ASP A 124 -5.44 -5.11 1.06
N ALA A 125 -4.85 -5.07 -0.15
CA ALA A 125 -3.46 -4.66 -0.33
C ALA A 125 -3.22 -3.19 0.05
N ALA A 126 -4.21 -2.31 -0.14
CA ALA A 126 -4.13 -0.92 0.27
C ALA A 126 -4.24 -0.77 1.80
N GLU A 127 -5.10 -1.56 2.45
CA GLU A 127 -5.19 -1.62 3.92
C GLU A 127 -3.90 -2.14 4.56
N ASP A 128 -3.33 -3.24 4.02
CA ASP A 128 -2.05 -3.79 4.46
C ASP A 128 -0.93 -2.75 4.35
N GLN A 129 -0.91 -1.99 3.26
CA GLN A 129 0.06 -0.92 3.04
C GLN A 129 -0.14 0.25 4.02
N ALA A 130 -1.40 0.63 4.30
CA ALA A 130 -1.73 1.66 5.27
C ALA A 130 -1.34 1.24 6.70
N GLU A 131 -1.60 -0.01 7.07
CA GLU A 131 -1.17 -0.55 8.35
C GLU A 131 0.35 -0.55 8.47
N TRP A 132 1.06 -0.95 7.42
CA TRP A 132 2.52 -0.90 7.41
C TRP A 132 3.04 0.53 7.59
N ASP A 133 2.51 1.51 6.84
CA ASP A 133 2.92 2.91 6.92
C ASP A 133 2.62 3.51 8.29
N PHE A 134 1.47 3.17 8.89
CA PHE A 134 1.14 3.55 10.27
C PHE A 134 2.15 2.97 11.26
N ARG A 135 2.49 1.68 11.14
CA ARG A 135 3.50 1.02 12.00
C ARG A 135 4.90 1.63 11.84
N GLN A 136 5.22 2.21 10.67
CA GLN A 136 6.47 2.94 10.44
C GLN A 136 6.40 4.42 10.86
N GLY A 137 5.23 4.92 11.28
CA GLY A 137 5.01 6.33 11.61
C GLY A 137 4.94 7.26 10.39
N ALA A 138 4.83 6.70 9.18
CA ALA A 138 4.68 7.46 7.95
C ALA A 138 3.23 7.94 7.73
N LEU A 139 2.26 7.25 8.32
CA LEU A 139 0.84 7.61 8.33
C LEU A 139 0.37 7.89 9.76
N SER A 140 -0.43 8.94 9.95
CA SER A 140 -1.03 9.22 11.27
C SER A 140 -2.06 8.14 11.61
N ARG A 141 -2.31 7.89 12.91
CA ARG A 141 -3.40 7.01 13.36
C ARG A 141 -4.75 7.48 12.82
N THR A 142 -4.95 8.80 12.74
CA THR A 142 -6.20 9.38 12.23
C THR A 142 -6.39 9.06 10.75
N ASP A 143 -5.35 9.25 9.93
CA ASP A 143 -5.42 8.93 8.51
C ASP A 143 -5.52 7.42 8.26
N TYR A 144 -4.82 6.60 9.05
CA TYR A 144 -4.93 5.13 8.99
C TYR A 144 -6.37 4.66 9.24
N LYS A 145 -6.99 5.15 10.32
CA LYS A 145 -8.38 4.80 10.65
C LYS A 145 -9.36 5.30 9.60
N GLU A 146 -9.05 6.41 8.93
CA GLU A 146 -9.87 6.91 7.84
C GLU A 146 -9.74 6.06 6.58
N VAL A 147 -8.54 5.54 6.26
CA VAL A 147 -8.35 4.58 5.17
C VAL A 147 -9.18 3.31 5.41
N GLU A 148 -9.04 2.67 6.58
CA GLU A 148 -9.81 1.46 6.94
C GLU A 148 -11.32 1.72 6.81
N ARG A 149 -11.81 2.82 7.39
CA ARG A 149 -13.24 3.15 7.37
C ARG A 149 -13.76 3.42 5.95
N GLN A 150 -12.93 4.00 5.07
CA GLN A 150 -13.32 4.25 3.69
C GLN A 150 -13.34 2.95 2.87
N ILE A 151 -12.38 2.05 3.10
CA ILE A 151 -12.33 0.76 2.41
C ILE A 151 -13.44 -0.18 2.89
N GLU A 152 -13.65 -0.33 4.20
CA GLU A 152 -14.75 -1.12 4.78
C GLU A 152 -16.11 -0.70 4.21
N HIS A 153 -16.34 0.62 4.05
CA HIS A 153 -17.56 1.12 3.44
C HIS A 153 -17.72 0.70 1.97
N LEU A 154 -16.64 0.65 1.21
CA LEU A 154 -16.66 0.23 -0.20
C LEU A 154 -16.89 -1.28 -0.34
N GLU A 155 -16.36 -2.08 0.59
CA GLU A 155 -16.63 -3.53 0.67
C GLU A 155 -18.09 -3.80 1.00
N ASP A 156 -18.66 -3.10 2.00
CA ASP A 156 -20.08 -3.18 2.33
C ASP A 156 -20.99 -2.84 1.12
N GLU A 157 -20.59 -1.86 0.30
CA GLU A 157 -21.33 -1.51 -0.92
C GLU A 157 -21.26 -2.62 -1.98
N LEU A 158 -20.12 -3.27 -2.14
CA LEU A 158 -19.96 -4.41 -3.06
C LEU A 158 -20.81 -5.60 -2.62
N ASP A 159 -20.72 -5.97 -1.34
CA ASP A 159 -21.48 -7.09 -0.76
C ASP A 159 -22.99 -6.88 -0.95
N TYR A 160 -23.48 -5.69 -0.59
CA TYR A 160 -24.89 -5.36 -0.77
C TYR A 160 -25.34 -5.41 -2.25
N ALA A 161 -24.47 -4.98 -3.17
CA ALA A 161 -24.75 -5.01 -4.58
C ALA A 161 -24.71 -6.45 -5.15
N GLU A 162 -23.82 -7.31 -4.66
CA GLU A 162 -23.80 -8.74 -4.97
C GLU A 162 -25.09 -9.41 -4.49
N GLU A 163 -25.43 -9.27 -3.21
CA GLU A 163 -26.66 -9.82 -2.63
C GLU A 163 -27.90 -9.38 -3.42
N SER A 164 -27.97 -8.10 -3.79
CA SER A 164 -29.07 -7.55 -4.60
C SER A 164 -29.14 -8.15 -6.00
N MET A 165 -27.99 -8.38 -6.64
CA MET A 165 -27.90 -9.03 -7.94
C MET A 165 -28.36 -10.49 -7.85
N GLU A 166 -27.84 -11.24 -6.89
CA GLU A 166 -28.15 -12.66 -6.68
C GLU A 166 -29.63 -12.86 -6.40
N TYR A 167 -30.19 -12.07 -5.48
CA TYR A 167 -31.61 -12.06 -5.18
C TYR A 167 -32.48 -11.79 -6.42
N ARG A 168 -32.11 -10.80 -7.23
CA ARG A 168 -32.84 -10.44 -8.46
C ARG A 168 -32.78 -11.56 -9.51
N LEU A 169 -31.66 -12.27 -9.58
CA LEU A 169 -31.44 -13.34 -10.55
C LEU A 169 -31.98 -14.70 -10.09
N GLY A 170 -32.36 -14.83 -8.81
CA GLY A 170 -32.73 -16.11 -8.21
C GLY A 170 -31.57 -17.10 -8.21
N TYR A 171 -30.35 -16.57 -8.10
CA TYR A 171 -29.11 -17.31 -7.93
C TYR A 171 -28.78 -17.31 -6.44
N ASP A 172 -28.37 -18.46 -5.91
CA ASP A 172 -27.94 -18.66 -4.53
C ASP A 172 -26.66 -19.48 -4.66
N ASP A 173 -25.51 -18.86 -4.37
CA ASP A 173 -24.17 -19.45 -4.53
C ASP A 173 -23.87 -20.52 -3.46
#